data_AF-A0ABD5M3I9-F1
#
_entry.id   AF-A0ABD5M3I9-F1
#
_cell.length_a   1.000
_cell.length_b   1.000
_cell.length_c   1.000
_cell.angle_alpha   90.00
_cell.angle_beta   90.00
_cell.angle_gamma   90.00
#
_symmetry.space_group_name_H-M   'P 1'
#
loop_
_entity.id
_entity.type
_entity.pdbx_description
1 polymer ?
#
loop_
_entity_poly.entity_id
_entity_poly.type
_entity_poly.pdbx_seq_one_letter_code
_entity_poly.pdbx_strand_id
1 'polypeptide(L)'
;MPDDAPERHPRTVSVDPPVYLETFATHLTATWKAGGPAEFVDAVRALETVPRSATTVVDDATTAGRRRVPLSEVVPDGDATTYLRVEPDAPWTLSWEARTRPVVSTSGAPPPGLCRRLHLATTECVAWDDEAVATLRRATSEANG
;
A
#
# COMPACT_ATOMS: atom_id res chain seq x y z
N MET A 1 26.93 20.24 -17.54
CA MET A 1 25.55 20.20 -17.06
C MET A 1 25.43 18.94 -16.23
N PRO A 2 25.55 18.98 -14.90
CA PRO A 2 25.20 17.83 -14.09
C PRO A 2 23.68 17.68 -14.10
N ASP A 3 23.24 16.45 -14.35
CA ASP A 3 21.87 15.98 -14.20
C ASP A 3 21.51 16.07 -12.71
N ASP A 4 20.83 17.13 -12.31
CA ASP A 4 20.22 17.28 -10.97
C ASP A 4 18.99 16.35 -10.91
N ALA A 5 19.24 15.04 -10.88
CA ALA A 5 18.21 14.09 -10.51
C ALA A 5 17.83 14.42 -9.05
N PRO A 6 16.55 14.71 -8.74
CA PRO A 6 16.15 15.07 -7.39
C PRO A 6 16.62 13.96 -6.45
N GLU A 7 17.41 14.33 -5.43
CA GLU A 7 17.96 13.39 -4.46
C GLU A 7 16.81 12.59 -3.84
N ARG A 8 16.78 11.29 -4.14
CA ARG A 8 15.81 10.35 -3.58
C ARG A 8 16.21 10.12 -2.14
N HIS A 9 15.53 10.77 -1.20
CA HIS A 9 15.76 10.55 0.22
C HIS A 9 14.79 9.47 0.71
N PRO A 10 15.21 8.19 0.84
CA PRO A 10 14.41 7.19 1.51
C PRO A 10 14.17 7.66 2.95
N ARG A 11 12.90 7.78 3.32
CA ARG A 11 12.48 8.17 4.69
C ARG A 11 11.80 6.99 5.34
N THR A 12 11.86 6.92 6.66
CA THR A 12 11.20 5.87 7.43
C THR A 12 10.28 6.51 8.45
N VAL A 13 9.06 6.00 8.56
CA VAL A 13 8.17 6.28 9.70
C VAL A 13 8.45 5.24 10.77
N SER A 14 8.85 5.69 11.95
CA SER A 14 9.24 4.85 13.10
C SER A 14 8.03 4.22 13.79
N VAL A 15 7.41 3.24 13.13
CA VAL A 15 6.36 2.38 13.67
C VAL A 15 6.80 0.92 13.56
N ASP A 16 6.08 0.00 14.19
CA ASP A 16 6.38 -1.44 14.09
C ASP A 16 5.22 -2.18 13.42
N PRO A 17 5.41 -2.79 12.23
CA PRO A 17 6.61 -2.75 11.40
C PRO A 17 6.83 -1.36 10.76
N PRO A 18 8.08 -0.97 10.45
CA PRO A 18 8.36 0.36 9.90
C PRO A 18 7.72 0.57 8.53
N VAL A 19 7.31 1.81 8.26
CA VAL A 19 6.86 2.23 6.93
C VAL A 19 8.01 2.92 6.23
N TYR A 20 8.43 2.35 5.11
CA TYR A 20 9.43 2.92 4.22
C TYR A 20 8.74 3.82 3.20
N LEU A 21 9.25 5.04 3.06
CA LEU A 21 8.74 6.06 2.16
C LEU A 21 9.77 6.36 1.08
N GLU A 22 9.35 6.32 -0.18
CA GLU A 22 10.16 6.74 -1.32
C GLU A 22 9.38 7.78 -2.13
N THR A 23 9.97 8.97 -2.27
CA THR A 23 9.35 10.09 -3.00
C THR A 23 9.93 10.15 -4.41
N PHE A 24 9.04 10.26 -5.40
CA PHE A 24 9.33 10.46 -6.81
C PHE A 24 8.72 11.80 -7.26
N ALA A 25 9.15 12.29 -8.43
CA ALA A 25 8.65 13.54 -9.00
C ALA A 25 7.12 13.55 -9.25
N THR A 26 6.49 12.38 -9.35
CA THR A 26 5.06 12.25 -9.68
C THR A 26 4.25 11.52 -8.62
N HIS A 27 4.89 10.92 -7.61
CA HIS A 27 4.21 10.08 -6.63
C HIS A 27 5.06 9.80 -5.40
N LEU A 28 4.38 9.37 -4.33
CA LEU A 28 4.97 8.76 -3.15
C LEU A 28 4.69 7.26 -3.19
N THR A 29 5.67 6.44 -2.79
CA THR A 29 5.41 5.07 -2.37
C THR A 29 5.58 4.95 -0.86
N ALA A 30 4.68 4.22 -0.22
CA ALA A 30 4.78 3.85 1.18
C ALA A 30 4.64 2.33 1.29
N THR A 31 5.62 1.69 1.94
CA THR A 31 5.75 0.24 1.93
C THR A 31 6.03 -0.29 3.34
N TRP A 32 5.34 -1.34 3.74
CA TRP A 32 5.56 -1.99 5.04
C TRP A 32 5.36 -3.50 4.95
N LYS A 33 5.91 -4.23 5.92
CA LYS A 33 5.64 -5.67 6.08
C LYS A 33 4.23 -5.83 6.61
N ALA A 34 3.51 -6.82 6.08
CA ALA A 34 2.13 -7.08 6.44
C ALA A 34 1.90 -8.58 6.66
N GLY A 35 0.71 -8.91 7.14
CA GLY A 35 0.25 -10.28 7.20
C GLY A 35 -0.29 -10.80 5.86
N GLY A 36 -1.26 -11.71 5.94
CA GLY A 36 -1.73 -12.49 4.79
C GLY A 36 -2.58 -11.71 3.78
N PRO A 37 -2.84 -12.30 2.60
CA PRO A 37 -3.65 -11.65 1.56
C PRO A 37 -5.12 -11.49 1.99
N ALA A 38 -5.63 -12.34 2.89
CA ALA A 38 -6.98 -12.21 3.47
C ALA A 38 -7.12 -10.93 4.31
N GLU A 39 -6.20 -10.71 5.25
CA GLU A 39 -6.15 -9.51 6.09
C GLU A 39 -6.01 -8.25 5.24
N PHE A 40 -5.19 -8.31 4.18
CA PHE A 40 -5.11 -7.24 3.20
C PHE A 40 -6.47 -6.95 2.55
N VAL A 41 -7.13 -7.95 1.97
CA VAL A 41 -8.43 -7.76 1.28
C VAL A 41 -9.48 -7.22 2.24
N ASP A 42 -9.53 -7.72 3.48
CA ASP A 42 -10.46 -7.25 4.50
C ASP A 42 -10.17 -5.80 4.92
N ALA A 43 -8.90 -5.44 5.10
CA ALA A 43 -8.47 -4.08 5.39
C ALA A 43 -8.89 -3.10 4.27
N VAL A 44 -8.69 -3.47 3.00
CA VAL A 44 -9.12 -2.62 1.87
C VAL A 44 -10.63 -2.48 1.82
N ARG A 45 -11.35 -3.59 2.03
CA ARG A 45 -12.81 -3.62 2.04
C ARG A 45 -13.44 -2.77 3.14
N ALA A 46 -12.73 -2.56 4.24
CA ALA A 46 -13.14 -1.67 5.32
C ALA A 46 -12.93 -0.18 5.00
N LEU A 47 -12.20 0.16 3.93
CA LEU A 47 -12.03 1.55 3.51
C LEU A 47 -13.25 2.06 2.74
N GLU A 48 -13.92 3.06 3.29
CA GLU A 48 -15.03 3.77 2.63
C GLU A 48 -14.62 4.43 1.31
N THR A 49 -13.35 4.78 1.16
CA THR A 49 -12.80 5.42 -0.04
C THR A 49 -12.55 4.45 -1.18
N VAL A 50 -12.68 3.13 -0.95
CA VAL A 50 -12.47 2.11 -1.99
C VAL A 50 -13.80 1.43 -2.28
N PRO A 51 -14.41 1.67 -3.46
CA PRO A 51 -15.66 1.00 -3.80
C PRO A 51 -15.42 -0.50 -3.93
N ARG A 52 -16.42 -1.31 -3.56
CA ARG A 52 -16.35 -2.78 -3.72
C ARG A 52 -16.25 -3.23 -5.18
N SER A 53 -16.60 -2.35 -6.12
CA SER A 53 -16.42 -2.54 -7.56
C SER A 53 -15.03 -2.16 -8.07
N ALA A 54 -14.12 -1.67 -7.22
CA ALA A 54 -12.77 -1.29 -7.64
C ALA A 54 -12.07 -2.47 -8.33
N THR A 55 -11.41 -2.19 -9.45
CA THR A 55 -10.69 -3.22 -10.21
C THR A 55 -9.55 -3.74 -9.34
N THR A 56 -9.50 -5.05 -9.18
CA THR A 56 -8.43 -5.74 -8.45
C THR A 56 -7.74 -6.71 -9.39
N VAL A 57 -6.44 -6.51 -9.57
CA VAL A 57 -5.55 -7.45 -10.24
C VAL A 57 -5.15 -8.52 -9.25
N VAL A 58 -5.31 -9.79 -9.62
CA VAL A 58 -4.92 -10.93 -8.80
C VAL A 58 -3.98 -11.82 -9.62
N ASP A 59 -2.90 -12.24 -9.00
CA ASP A 59 -1.94 -13.21 -9.54
C ASP A 59 -1.88 -14.40 -8.58
N ASP A 60 -2.22 -15.59 -9.07
CA ASP A 60 -2.30 -16.82 -8.29
C ASP A 60 -1.33 -17.84 -8.90
N ALA A 61 -0.53 -18.52 -8.09
CA ALA A 61 0.46 -19.52 -8.54
C ALA A 61 -0.15 -20.70 -9.30
N THR A 62 -1.46 -20.92 -9.16
CA THR A 62 -2.22 -22.01 -9.79
C THR A 62 -2.80 -21.63 -11.15
N THR A 63 -2.83 -20.35 -11.50
CA THR A 63 -3.42 -19.85 -12.74
C THR A 63 -2.35 -19.18 -13.60
N ALA A 64 -2.34 -19.48 -14.91
CA ALA A 64 -1.43 -18.80 -15.82
C ALA A 64 -1.88 -17.34 -16.02
N GLY A 65 -1.13 -16.41 -15.43
CA GLY A 65 -1.29 -14.98 -15.64
C GLY A 65 -2.22 -14.27 -14.66
N ARG A 66 -2.42 -12.98 -14.90
CA ARG A 66 -3.16 -12.08 -14.00
C ARG A 66 -4.62 -11.97 -14.38
N ARG A 67 -5.51 -12.18 -13.41
CA ARG A 67 -6.94 -11.90 -13.55
C ARG A 67 -7.26 -10.50 -13.05
N ARG A 68 -8.28 -9.87 -13.64
CA ARG A 68 -8.83 -8.59 -13.17
C ARG A 68 -10.28 -8.83 -12.79
N VAL A 69 -10.60 -8.63 -11.52
CA VAL A 69 -11.93 -8.86 -10.96
C VAL A 69 -12.31 -7.71 -10.03
N PRO A 70 -13.60 -7.46 -9.80
CA PRO A 70 -14.04 -6.52 -8.77
C PRO A 70 -13.54 -6.93 -7.38
N LEU A 71 -13.21 -5.96 -6.52
CA LEU A 71 -12.77 -6.21 -5.13
C LEU A 71 -13.76 -7.08 -4.34
N SER A 72 -15.06 -7.00 -4.63
CA SER A 72 -16.10 -7.85 -4.02
C SER A 72 -15.95 -9.33 -4.34
N GLU A 73 -15.35 -9.68 -5.48
CA GLU A 73 -15.19 -11.06 -5.95
C GLU A 73 -13.82 -11.66 -5.58
N VAL A 74 -12.93 -10.86 -5.01
CA VAL A 74 -11.62 -11.33 -4.56
C VAL A 74 -11.81 -12.22 -3.33
N VAL A 75 -11.57 -13.51 -3.49
CA VAL A 75 -11.38 -14.46 -2.40
C VAL A 75 -9.91 -14.87 -2.47
N PRO A 76 -9.04 -14.30 -1.61
CA PRO A 76 -7.64 -14.65 -1.62
C PRO A 76 -7.45 -16.07 -1.09
N ASP A 77 -6.68 -16.86 -1.80
CA ASP A 77 -6.21 -18.16 -1.34
C ASP A 77 -4.83 -17.95 -0.71
N GLY A 78 -4.71 -18.21 0.59
CA GLY A 78 -3.51 -17.88 1.37
C GLY A 78 -2.22 -18.49 0.83
N ASP A 79 -2.30 -19.67 0.22
CA ASP A 79 -1.13 -20.40 -0.29
C ASP A 79 -0.91 -20.20 -1.79
N ALA A 80 -1.96 -19.86 -2.54
CA ALA A 80 -1.88 -19.68 -3.99
C ALA A 80 -1.74 -18.22 -4.42
N THR A 81 -2.33 -17.25 -3.71
CA THR A 81 -2.29 -15.85 -4.10
C THR A 81 -0.89 -15.27 -3.89
N THR A 82 -0.26 -14.84 -4.99
CA THR A 82 1.10 -14.29 -4.99
C THR A 82 1.13 -12.77 -5.09
N TYR A 83 0.09 -12.17 -5.65
CA TYR A 83 0.00 -10.72 -5.81
C TYR A 83 -1.44 -10.24 -5.89
N LEU A 84 -1.70 -9.10 -5.26
CA LEU A 84 -2.95 -8.36 -5.35
C LEU A 84 -2.64 -6.89 -5.62
N ARG A 85 -3.38 -6.25 -6.52
CA ARG A 85 -3.36 -4.79 -6.69
C ARG A 85 -4.76 -4.24 -6.88
N VAL A 86 -5.15 -3.36 -5.97
CA VAL A 86 -6.42 -2.63 -6.03
C VAL A 86 -6.17 -1.27 -6.71
N GLU A 87 -7.01 -1.01 -7.71
CA GLU A 87 -7.00 0.20 -8.52
C GLU A 87 -8.32 0.96 -8.27
N PRO A 88 -8.41 1.77 -7.21
CA PRO A 88 -9.55 2.63 -6.97
C PRO A 88 -9.60 3.77 -8.01
N ASP A 89 -10.75 4.43 -8.12
CA ASP A 89 -10.89 5.69 -8.86
C ASP A 89 -10.28 6.85 -8.05
N ALA A 90 -8.96 6.79 -7.86
CA ALA A 90 -8.18 7.73 -7.09
C ALA A 90 -6.74 7.78 -7.64
N PRO A 91 -5.97 8.86 -7.40
CA PRO A 91 -4.60 9.00 -7.91
C PRO A 91 -3.59 8.13 -7.14
N TRP A 92 -4.01 6.98 -6.64
CA TRP A 92 -3.16 6.04 -5.90
C TRP A 92 -3.64 4.61 -6.12
N THR A 93 -2.71 3.67 -5.96
CA THR A 93 -2.95 2.24 -6.01
C THR A 93 -2.44 1.60 -4.73
N LEU A 94 -2.93 0.41 -4.44
CA LEU A 94 -2.55 -0.36 -3.27
C LEU A 94 -2.28 -1.81 -3.69
N SER A 95 -1.16 -2.37 -3.27
CA SER A 95 -0.81 -3.75 -3.58
C SER A 95 -0.37 -4.54 -2.36
N TRP A 96 -0.60 -5.85 -2.42
CA TRP A 96 -0.02 -6.85 -1.54
C TRP A 96 0.79 -7.84 -2.39
N GLU A 97 1.92 -8.29 -1.89
CA GLU A 97 2.78 -9.24 -2.60
C GLU A 97 3.29 -10.32 -1.66
N ALA A 98 3.16 -11.57 -2.10
CA ALA A 98 3.75 -12.71 -1.44
C ALA A 98 5.27 -12.64 -1.57
N ARG A 99 5.92 -12.46 -0.44
CA ARG A 99 7.37 -12.46 -0.27
C ARG A 99 7.69 -13.36 0.92
N THR A 100 8.97 -13.57 1.22
CA THR A 100 9.38 -14.28 2.46
C THR A 100 8.73 -13.68 3.71
N ARG A 101 8.51 -12.36 3.70
CA ARG A 101 7.55 -11.68 4.58
C ARG A 101 6.64 -10.83 3.70
N PRO A 102 5.32 -11.03 3.70
CA PRO A 102 4.43 -10.28 2.82
C PRO A 102 4.58 -8.78 2.99
N VAL A 103 4.35 -8.06 1.89
CA VAL A 103 4.53 -6.61 1.83
C VAL A 103 3.27 -5.97 1.30
N VAL A 104 2.87 -4.87 1.92
CA VAL A 104 1.87 -3.94 1.39
C VAL A 104 2.57 -2.68 0.90
N SER A 105 2.14 -2.16 -0.24
CA SER A 105 2.63 -0.91 -0.80
C SER A 105 1.48 -0.05 -1.31
N THR A 106 1.47 1.22 -0.93
CA THR A 106 0.66 2.26 -1.57
C THR A 106 1.55 3.07 -2.51
N SER A 107 1.07 3.37 -3.71
CA SER A 107 1.81 4.19 -4.69
C SER A 107 0.90 5.25 -5.29
N GLY A 108 1.39 6.48 -5.46
CA GLY A 108 0.64 7.60 -6.02
C GLY A 108 0.56 8.77 -5.03
N ALA A 109 -0.64 9.33 -4.87
CA ALA A 109 -0.94 10.35 -3.86
C ALA A 109 -1.94 9.84 -2.80
N PRO A 110 -1.59 8.81 -2.00
CA PRO A 110 -2.48 8.30 -0.98
C PRO A 110 -2.64 9.31 0.17
N PRO A 111 -3.86 9.51 0.71
CA PRO A 111 -4.04 10.33 1.91
C PRO A 111 -3.25 9.74 3.11
N PRO A 112 -2.60 10.56 3.97
CA PRO A 112 -1.85 10.05 5.13
C PRO A 112 -2.69 9.16 6.07
N GLY A 113 -3.94 9.56 6.31
CA GLY A 113 -4.87 8.78 7.13
C GLY A 113 -5.24 7.43 6.51
N LEU A 114 -5.12 7.27 5.19
CA LEU A 114 -5.31 5.99 4.52
C LEU A 114 -4.11 5.06 4.75
N CYS A 115 -2.89 5.53 4.57
CA CYS A 115 -1.69 4.71 4.82
C CYS A 115 -1.63 4.25 6.27
N ARG A 116 -1.92 5.14 7.23
CA ARG A 116 -2.00 4.78 8.65
C ARG A 116 -3.05 3.71 8.93
N ARG A 117 -4.27 3.89 8.41
CA ARG A 117 -5.37 2.91 8.64
C ARG A 117 -5.03 1.54 8.07
N LEU A 118 -4.48 1.50 6.86
CA LEU A 118 -4.07 0.24 6.23
C LEU A 118 -2.92 -0.41 6.99
N HIS A 119 -1.94 0.36 7.44
CA HIS A 119 -0.84 -0.16 8.27
C HIS A 119 -1.37 -0.83 9.54
N LEU A 120 -2.20 -0.13 10.32
CA LEU A 120 -2.79 -0.68 11.54
C LEU A 120 -3.67 -1.91 11.26
N ALA A 121 -4.39 -1.93 10.14
CA ALA A 121 -5.28 -3.04 9.80
C ALA A 121 -4.57 -4.27 9.21
N THR A 122 -3.32 -4.12 8.75
CA THR A 122 -2.56 -5.20 8.08
C THR A 122 -1.34 -5.66 8.88
N THR A 123 -1.22 -5.18 10.12
CA THR A 123 -0.09 -5.44 11.03
C THR A 123 -0.58 -5.58 12.47
N GLU A 124 0.32 -5.96 13.38
CA GLU A 124 0.05 -5.97 14.83
C GLU A 124 0.25 -4.59 15.49
N CYS A 125 0.51 -3.55 14.70
CA CYS A 125 0.70 -2.20 15.20
C CYS A 125 -0.59 -1.67 15.84
N VAL A 126 -0.53 -1.30 17.12
CA VAL A 126 -1.71 -0.82 17.85
C VAL A 126 -2.01 0.66 17.61
N ALA A 127 -0.97 1.46 17.41
CA ALA A 127 -1.08 2.90 17.25
C ALA A 127 0.18 3.49 16.63
N TRP A 128 0.01 4.66 16.02
CA TRP A 128 1.10 5.54 15.64
C TRP A 128 1.16 6.70 16.62
N ASP A 129 2.35 7.10 17.03
CA ASP A 129 2.57 8.34 17.76
C ASP A 129 2.43 9.57 16.84
N ASP A 130 2.41 10.75 17.45
CA ASP A 130 2.22 12.02 16.73
C ASP A 130 3.40 12.33 15.79
N GLU A 131 4.61 11.88 16.13
CA GLU A 131 5.81 12.09 15.31
C GLU A 131 5.76 11.26 14.02
N ALA A 132 5.33 10.00 14.11
CA ALA A 132 5.09 9.12 12.97
C ALA A 132 4.03 9.71 12.04
N VAL A 133 2.92 10.22 12.61
CA VAL A 133 1.87 10.88 11.83
C VAL A 133 2.39 12.15 11.15
N ALA A 134 3.17 12.97 11.87
CA ALA A 134 3.76 14.19 11.32
C ALA A 134 4.76 13.88 10.18
N THR A 135 5.55 12.83 10.33
CA THR A 135 6.53 12.38 9.33
C THR A 135 5.85 11.97 8.03
N LEU A 136 4.80 11.16 8.11
CA LEU A 136 4.02 10.76 6.94
C LEU A 136 3.36 11.96 6.25
N ARG A 137 2.74 12.87 7.03
CA ARG A 137 2.11 14.09 6.49
C ARG A 137 3.10 14.95 5.71
N ARG A 138 4.30 15.15 6.26
CA ARG A 138 5.36 15.92 5.59
C ARG A 138 5.73 15.30 4.24
N ALA A 139 5.96 13.99 4.22
CA ALA A 139 6.32 13.27 2.99
C ALA A 139 5.24 13.35 1.90
N THR A 140 3.96 13.23 2.27
CA THR A 140 2.86 13.41 1.31
C THR A 140 2.71 14.83 0.82
N SER A 141 2.99 15.85 1.65
CA SER A 141 2.90 17.24 1.21
C SER A 141 3.99 17.57 0.20
N GLU A 142 5.21 17.05 0.40
CA GLU A 142 6.33 17.25 -0.54
C GLU A 142 6.12 16.51 -1.87
N ALA A 143 5.43 15.37 -1.86
CA ALA A 143 5.12 14.65 -3.09
C ALA A 143 4.01 15.29 -3.94
N ASN A 144 3.24 16.22 -3.36
CA ASN A 144 2.10 16.89 -4.00
C ASN A 144 2.34 18.38 -4.27
N GLY A 145 3.47 18.95 -3.83
CA GLY A 145 3.83 20.35 -4.02
C GLY A 145 4.78 20.54 -5.19
#